data_AF-A0AAD7K715-F1
#
_entry.id   AF-A0AAD7K715-F1
#
_cell.length_a   1.000
_cell.length_b   1.000
_cell.length_c   1.000
_cell.angle_alpha   90.00
_cell.angle_beta   90.00
_cell.angle_gamma   90.00
#
_symmetry.space_group_name_H-M   'P 1'
#
loop_
_entity.id
_entity.type
_entity.pdbx_description
1 polymer ?
#
loop_
_entity_poly.entity_id
_entity_poly.type
_entity_poly.pdbx_seq_one_letter_code
_entity_poly.pdbx_strand_id
1 'polypeptide(L)'
;RLKRSQEAIEKDFPTANIRPLTLDLRSLTSVRKAAAEVSAYPEPLHVGVLIHNAATATAEHQLTEDKLESQMAVGKIGPFLLTKLLAPKLLAAATASYIPRVVYISSGGHAIGPGVNLNTVGEGDPEKYTTMGRYCEVKSANVLSAIELSKR
;
A
#
# COMPACT_ATOMS: atom_id res chain seq x y z
N ARG A 1 -14.27 -8.22 -10.20
CA ARG A 1 -14.38 -7.79 -8.78
C ARG A 1 -14.58 -6.28 -8.69
N LEU A 2 -13.69 -5.45 -9.27
CA LEU A 2 -13.84 -3.97 -9.31
C LEU A 2 -15.24 -3.49 -9.73
N LYS A 3 -15.75 -3.94 -10.88
CA LYS A 3 -17.10 -3.57 -11.36
C LYS A 3 -18.21 -3.86 -10.34
N ARG A 4 -18.20 -5.05 -9.72
CA ARG A 4 -19.18 -5.44 -8.70
C ARG A 4 -19.10 -4.56 -7.44
N SER A 5 -17.89 -4.19 -7.03
CA SER A 5 -17.68 -3.30 -5.88
C SER A 5 -18.17 -1.89 -6.18
N GLN A 6 -17.92 -1.37 -7.38
CA GLN A 6 -18.44 -0.08 -7.82
C GLN A 6 -19.97 -0.07 -7.83
N GLU A 7 -20.59 -1.06 -8.48
CA GLU A 7 -22.06 -1.18 -8.56
C GLU A 7 -22.71 -1.27 -7.16
N ALA A 8 -22.08 -1.97 -6.22
CA ALA A 8 -22.57 -2.06 -4.84
C ALA A 8 -22.52 -0.71 -4.11
N ILE A 9 -21.44 0.06 -4.27
CA ILE A 9 -21.32 1.38 -3.63
C ILE A 9 -22.30 2.37 -4.28
N GLU A 10 -22.43 2.37 -5.61
CA GLU A 10 -23.37 3.26 -6.32
C GLU A 10 -24.83 2.95 -5.97
N LYS A 11 -25.16 1.69 -5.70
CA LYS A 11 -26.49 1.30 -5.23
C LYS A 11 -26.83 1.93 -3.87
N ASP A 12 -25.90 1.87 -2.92
CA ASP A 12 -26.12 2.39 -1.56
C ASP A 12 -25.90 3.90 -1.47
N PHE A 13 -25.04 4.45 -2.34
CA PHE A 13 -24.67 5.87 -2.40
C PHE A 13 -24.66 6.37 -3.86
N PRO A 14 -25.83 6.70 -4.44
CA PRO A 14 -25.95 7.09 -5.85
C PRO A 14 -25.18 8.34 -6.26
N THR A 15 -24.78 9.19 -5.30
CA THR A 15 -23.99 10.40 -5.54
C THR A 15 -22.49 10.18 -5.32
N ALA A 16 -22.05 8.95 -5.05
CA ALA A 16 -20.64 8.65 -4.83
C ALA A 16 -19.85 8.88 -6.13
N ASN A 17 -18.79 9.70 -6.03
CA ASN A 17 -17.87 9.91 -7.15
C ASN A 17 -16.78 8.82 -7.11
N ILE A 18 -16.97 7.77 -7.91
CA ILE A 18 -16.09 6.60 -7.93
C ILE A 18 -15.34 6.53 -9.25
N ARG A 19 -14.02 6.39 -9.17
CA ARG A 19 -13.17 6.04 -10.31
C ARG A 19 -12.47 4.71 -10.02
N PRO A 20 -12.80 3.61 -10.71
CA PRO A 20 -12.11 2.34 -10.53
C PRO A 20 -10.68 2.44 -11.04
N LEU A 21 -9.72 1.89 -10.27
CA LEU A 21 -8.31 1.82 -10.63
C LEU A 21 -7.85 0.36 -10.53
N THR A 22 -7.18 -0.15 -11.56
CA THR A 22 -6.58 -1.48 -11.52
C THR A 22 -5.18 -1.41 -10.94
N LEU A 23 -4.95 -2.13 -9.83
CA LEU A 23 -3.68 -2.14 -9.11
C LEU A 23 -3.44 -3.52 -8.51
N ASP A 24 -2.38 -4.21 -8.95
CA ASP A 24 -1.82 -5.39 -8.28
C ASP A 24 -0.52 -4.98 -7.56
N LEU A 25 -0.56 -4.97 -6.23
CA LEU A 25 0.59 -4.57 -5.40
C LEU A 25 1.73 -5.60 -5.42
N ARG A 26 1.52 -6.80 -6.00
CA ARG A 26 2.59 -7.80 -6.19
C ARG A 26 3.49 -7.50 -7.39
N SER A 27 3.05 -6.64 -8.29
CA SER A 27 3.77 -6.27 -9.52
C SER A 27 4.15 -4.80 -9.47
N LEU A 28 5.46 -4.51 -9.43
CA LEU A 28 5.95 -3.13 -9.46
C LEU A 28 5.61 -2.45 -10.79
N THR A 29 5.47 -3.22 -11.88
CA THR A 29 4.97 -2.73 -13.16
C THR A 29 3.52 -2.26 -13.05
N SER A 30 2.64 -3.06 -12.41
CA SER A 30 1.25 -2.65 -12.14
C SER A 30 1.18 -1.39 -11.27
N VAL A 31 2.00 -1.32 -10.22
CA VAL A 31 2.07 -0.13 -9.34
C VAL A 31 2.44 1.13 -10.13
N ARG A 32 3.45 1.06 -11.01
CA ARG A 32 3.87 2.20 -11.84
C ARG A 32 2.78 2.63 -12.81
N LYS A 33 2.10 1.68 -13.45
CA LYS A 33 0.99 1.95 -14.37
C LYS A 33 -0.16 2.65 -13.65
N ALA A 34 -0.57 2.13 -12.50
CA ALA A 34 -1.62 2.73 -11.68
C ALA A 34 -1.25 4.14 -11.21
N ALA A 35 0.00 4.34 -10.76
CA ALA A 35 0.48 5.66 -10.34
C ALA A 35 0.46 6.67 -11.50
N ALA A 36 0.88 6.27 -12.70
CA ALA A 36 0.84 7.12 -13.89
C ALA A 36 -0.59 7.51 -14.27
N GLU A 37 -1.53 6.56 -14.22
CA GLU A 37 -2.95 6.82 -14.48
C GLU A 37 -3.52 7.85 -13.49
N VAL A 38 -3.30 7.63 -12.18
CA VAL A 38 -3.73 8.58 -11.14
C VAL A 38 -3.07 9.94 -11.31
N SER A 39 -1.81 9.96 -11.74
CA SER A 39 -1.06 11.20 -11.96
C SER A 39 -1.68 12.04 -13.08
N ALA A 40 -2.15 11.38 -14.14
CA ALA A 40 -2.78 12.00 -15.30
C ALA A 40 -4.21 12.52 -15.08
N TYR A 41 -4.83 12.22 -13.94
CA TYR A 41 -6.17 12.75 -13.64
C TYR A 41 -6.15 14.28 -13.57
N PRO A 42 -7.08 14.99 -14.26
CA PRO A 42 -7.04 16.45 -14.35
C PRO A 42 -7.36 17.12 -13.01
N GLU A 43 -8.21 16.49 -12.21
CA GLU A 43 -8.49 16.91 -10.86
C GLU A 43 -7.24 16.80 -9.98
N PRO A 44 -6.94 17.81 -9.13
CA PRO A 44 -6.08 17.58 -7.98
C PRO A 44 -6.65 16.41 -7.17
N LEU A 45 -5.81 15.75 -6.36
CA LEU A 45 -6.33 14.80 -5.36
C LEU A 45 -7.14 15.63 -4.34
N HIS A 46 -8.39 15.95 -4.68
CA HIS A 46 -9.32 16.75 -3.89
C HIS A 46 -9.56 16.13 -2.52
N VAL A 47 -9.30 14.82 -2.41
CA VAL A 47 -9.20 14.09 -1.16
C VAL A 47 -7.76 13.58 -1.07
N GLY A 48 -6.87 14.40 -0.52
CA GLY A 48 -5.44 14.10 -0.38
C GLY A 48 -5.15 13.01 0.65
N VAL A 49 -5.89 11.90 0.65
CA VAL A 49 -5.69 10.77 1.55
C VAL A 49 -5.39 9.54 0.72
N LEU A 50 -4.19 8.99 0.86
CA LEU A 50 -3.81 7.69 0.33
C LEU A 50 -3.87 6.67 1.46
N ILE A 51 -4.77 5.68 1.35
CA ILE A 51 -4.95 4.64 2.38
C ILE A 51 -4.40 3.30 1.87
N HIS A 52 -3.29 2.88 2.46
CA HIS A 52 -2.70 1.56 2.25
C HIS A 52 -3.36 0.54 3.18
N ASN A 53 -4.51 0.02 2.74
CA ASN A 53 -5.28 -1.00 3.47
C ASN A 53 -4.98 -2.44 2.99
N ALA A 54 -4.65 -2.62 1.71
CA ALA A 54 -4.45 -3.94 1.14
C ALA A 54 -3.34 -4.71 1.87
N ALA A 55 -3.63 -5.94 2.25
CA ALA A 55 -2.71 -6.86 2.90
C ALA A 55 -3.07 -8.29 2.50
N THR A 56 -2.10 -9.19 2.61
CA THR A 56 -2.28 -10.63 2.41
C THR A 56 -1.55 -11.39 3.52
N ALA A 57 -2.02 -12.60 3.80
CA ALA A 57 -1.35 -13.56 4.69
C ALA A 57 -1.27 -14.87 3.91
N THR A 58 -0.10 -15.18 3.36
CA THR A 58 0.11 -16.33 2.49
C THR A 58 0.64 -17.52 3.29
N ALA A 59 0.09 -18.71 3.05
CA ALA A 59 0.46 -19.93 3.76
C ALA A 59 1.92 -20.35 3.46
N GLU A 60 2.34 -20.18 2.21
CA GLU A 60 3.67 -20.59 1.73
C GLU A 60 4.53 -19.37 1.40
N HIS A 61 5.85 -19.56 1.49
CA HIS A 61 6.82 -18.62 0.95
C HIS A 61 6.68 -18.59 -0.57
N GLN A 62 6.40 -17.42 -1.12
CA GLN A 62 6.23 -17.22 -2.55
C GLN A 62 6.86 -15.91 -2.96
N LEU A 63 7.57 -15.93 -4.08
CA LEU A 63 8.14 -14.74 -4.70
C LEU A 63 7.22 -14.20 -5.80
N THR A 64 7.13 -12.89 -5.89
CA THR A 64 6.52 -12.20 -7.03
C THR A 64 7.45 -12.23 -8.25
N GLU A 65 6.95 -11.76 -9.41
CA GLU A 65 7.77 -11.58 -10.62
C GLU A 65 8.99 -10.65 -10.39
N ASP A 66 8.88 -9.73 -9.43
CA ASP A 66 9.94 -8.80 -9.03
C ASP A 66 10.89 -9.37 -7.98
N LYS A 67 10.83 -10.69 -7.69
CA LYS A 67 11.62 -11.38 -6.66
C LYS A 67 11.43 -10.77 -5.26
N LEU A 68 10.19 -10.46 -4.91
CA LEU A 68 9.83 -10.00 -3.57
C LEU A 68 8.97 -11.05 -2.90
N GLU A 69 9.13 -11.26 -1.60
CA GLU A 69 8.19 -12.12 -0.87
C GLU A 69 6.79 -11.51 -0.92
N SER A 70 5.78 -12.37 -1.18
CA SER A 70 4.40 -11.98 -1.49
C SER A 70 3.74 -11.06 -0.46
N GLN A 71 3.84 -11.37 0.84
CA GLN A 71 3.25 -10.51 1.88
C GLN A 71 3.92 -9.14 1.94
N MET A 72 5.25 -9.11 1.79
CA MET A 72 6.02 -7.86 1.80
C MET A 72 5.81 -7.02 0.55
N ALA A 73 5.67 -7.66 -0.62
CA ALA A 73 5.32 -6.98 -1.87
C ALA A 73 3.98 -6.25 -1.73
N VAL A 74 2.93 -6.97 -1.32
CA VAL A 74 1.57 -6.41 -1.17
C VAL A 74 1.48 -5.41 -0.03
N GLY A 75 1.99 -5.77 1.14
CA GLY A 75 1.73 -5.03 2.36
C GLY A 75 2.67 -3.86 2.59
N LYS A 76 3.83 -3.82 1.90
CA LYS A 76 4.86 -2.82 2.18
C LYS A 76 5.56 -2.21 0.97
N ILE A 77 6.17 -3.02 0.11
CA ILE A 77 7.04 -2.51 -0.97
C ILE A 77 6.21 -1.85 -2.08
N GLY A 78 5.14 -2.50 -2.54
CA GLY A 78 4.19 -1.91 -3.48
C GLY A 78 3.58 -0.61 -2.95
N PRO A 79 3.03 -0.59 -1.71
CA PRO A 79 2.55 0.62 -1.05
C PRO A 79 3.60 1.74 -0.96
N PHE A 80 4.83 1.42 -0.58
CA PHE A 80 5.93 2.39 -0.51
C PHE A 80 6.22 3.01 -1.89
N LEU A 81 6.33 2.18 -2.93
CA LEU A 81 6.56 2.64 -4.30
C LEU A 81 5.40 3.53 -4.78
N LEU A 82 4.16 3.12 -4.54
CA LEU A 82 2.97 3.89 -4.91
C LEU A 82 2.97 5.27 -4.24
N THR A 83 3.25 5.34 -2.93
CA THR A 83 3.38 6.62 -2.21
C THR A 83 4.47 7.49 -2.83
N LYS A 84 5.64 6.94 -3.12
CA LYS A 84 6.75 7.70 -3.70
C LYS A 84 6.38 8.28 -5.07
N LEU A 85 5.70 7.50 -5.91
CA LEU A 85 5.29 7.94 -7.25
C LEU A 85 4.17 8.98 -7.21
N LEU A 86 3.25 8.89 -6.25
CA LEU A 86 2.15 9.84 -6.09
C LEU A 86 2.52 11.07 -5.25
N ALA A 87 3.70 11.08 -4.60
CA ALA A 87 4.12 12.18 -3.73
C ALA A 87 4.03 13.57 -4.39
N PRO A 88 4.47 13.79 -5.66
CA PRO A 88 4.32 15.10 -6.30
C PRO A 88 2.86 15.56 -6.39
N LYS A 89 1.93 14.65 -6.75
CA LYS A 89 0.51 14.97 -6.86
C LYS A 89 -0.17 15.16 -5.50
N LEU A 90 0.25 14.39 -4.49
CA LEU A 90 -0.19 14.60 -3.11
C LEU A 90 0.24 15.99 -2.63
N LEU A 91 1.52 16.33 -2.73
CA LEU A 91 2.06 17.61 -2.30
C LEU A 91 1.44 18.80 -3.05
N ALA A 92 1.14 18.65 -4.33
CA ALA A 92 0.42 19.67 -5.11
C ALA A 92 -1.01 19.93 -4.61
N ALA A 93 -1.62 18.98 -3.88
CA ALA A 93 -2.94 19.16 -3.26
C ALA A 93 -2.88 19.84 -1.88
N ALA A 94 -1.68 20.13 -1.35
CA ALA A 94 -1.55 20.84 -0.09
C ALA A 94 -1.99 22.31 -0.22
N THR A 95 -2.68 22.81 0.81
CA THR A 95 -3.08 24.22 0.93
C THR A 95 -2.72 24.72 2.33
N ALA A 96 -2.86 26.01 2.58
CA ALA A 96 -2.68 26.58 3.92
C ALA A 96 -3.59 25.95 4.99
N SER A 97 -4.73 25.37 4.57
CA SER A 97 -5.73 24.77 5.47
C SER A 97 -5.77 23.25 5.44
N TYR A 98 -5.00 22.61 4.54
CA TYR A 98 -5.08 21.17 4.31
C TYR A 98 -3.73 20.57 3.96
N ILE A 99 -3.35 19.54 4.72
CA ILE A 99 -2.15 18.74 4.47
C ILE A 99 -2.59 17.33 4.02
N PRO A 100 -2.09 16.84 2.87
CA PRO A 100 -2.33 15.47 2.43
C PRO A 100 -1.82 14.45 3.46
N ARG A 101 -2.51 13.31 3.55
CA ARG A 101 -2.22 12.23 4.48
C ARG A 101 -1.95 10.93 3.73
N VAL A 102 -0.95 10.20 4.18
CA VAL A 102 -0.75 8.80 3.77
C VAL A 102 -0.96 7.94 5.01
N VAL A 103 -1.90 7.01 4.93
CA VAL A 103 -2.31 6.16 6.05
C VAL A 103 -1.87 4.73 5.75
N TYR A 104 -1.03 4.16 6.61
CA TYR A 104 -0.66 2.75 6.55
C TYR A 104 -1.45 1.95 7.59
N ILE A 105 -2.24 0.97 7.14
CA ILE A 105 -2.97 0.09 8.05
C ILE A 105 -2.02 -0.98 8.62
N SER A 106 -1.76 -0.88 9.92
CA SER A 106 -1.01 -1.88 10.68
C SER A 106 -1.95 -2.89 11.38
N SER A 107 -1.48 -3.59 12.41
CA SER A 107 -2.27 -4.45 13.31
C SER A 107 -1.48 -4.71 14.60
N GLY A 108 -2.09 -5.35 15.60
CA GLY A 108 -1.38 -5.77 16.83
C GLY A 108 -0.16 -6.67 16.58
N GLY A 109 -0.06 -7.29 15.40
CA GLY A 109 1.11 -8.06 14.96
C GLY A 109 2.44 -7.29 15.04
N HIS A 110 2.40 -5.96 14.83
CA HIS A 110 3.62 -5.13 14.91
C HIS A 110 4.28 -5.14 16.30
N ALA A 111 3.51 -5.39 17.36
CA ALA A 111 3.95 -5.33 18.75
C ALA A 111 4.40 -6.69 19.29
N ILE A 112 3.96 -7.79 18.68
CA ILE A 112 4.28 -9.17 19.11
C ILE A 112 5.32 -9.86 18.20
N GLY A 113 5.58 -9.29 17.03
CA GLY A 113 6.57 -9.81 16.09
C GLY A 113 8.01 -9.40 16.42
N PRO A 114 9.01 -10.01 15.76
CA PRO A 114 10.43 -9.74 16.01
C PRO A 114 10.92 -8.38 15.48
N GLY A 115 10.03 -7.54 14.93
CA GLY A 115 10.40 -6.32 14.20
C GLY A 115 10.74 -6.60 12.74
N VAL A 116 11.37 -5.62 12.08
CA VAL A 116 11.75 -5.71 10.65
C VAL A 116 13.17 -6.20 10.50
N ASN A 117 13.38 -7.28 9.75
CA ASN A 117 14.71 -7.76 9.40
C ASN A 117 15.15 -7.13 8.07
N LEU A 118 15.97 -6.07 8.18
CA LEU A 118 16.44 -5.33 7.00
C LEU A 118 17.32 -6.17 6.06
N ASN A 119 17.97 -7.22 6.56
CA ASN A 119 18.80 -8.11 5.73
C ASN A 119 17.95 -9.00 4.82
N THR A 120 16.68 -9.22 5.16
CA THR A 120 15.76 -10.12 4.44
C THR A 120 14.47 -9.42 4.02
N VAL A 121 14.47 -8.08 3.95
CA VAL A 121 13.26 -7.32 3.66
C VAL A 121 12.71 -7.63 2.26
N GLY A 122 13.54 -7.96 1.27
CA GLY A 122 13.11 -8.33 -0.08
C GLY A 122 12.51 -9.74 -0.17
N GLU A 123 13.35 -10.72 -0.48
CA GLU A 123 12.97 -12.12 -0.72
C GLU A 123 12.58 -12.89 0.56
N GLY A 124 12.95 -12.39 1.74
CA GLY A 124 12.81 -13.15 2.97
C GLY A 124 13.82 -14.30 3.09
N ASP A 125 13.62 -15.15 4.09
CA ASP A 125 14.35 -16.41 4.28
C ASP A 125 13.32 -17.56 4.20
N PRO A 126 13.37 -18.41 3.16
CA PRO A 126 12.38 -19.46 2.96
C PRO A 126 12.43 -20.53 4.06
N GLU A 127 13.60 -20.80 4.65
CA GLU A 127 13.75 -21.81 5.70
C GLU A 127 13.16 -21.35 7.03
N LYS A 128 13.11 -20.03 7.25
CA LYS A 128 12.53 -19.42 8.46
C LYS A 128 11.14 -18.84 8.23
N TYR A 129 10.54 -19.10 7.07
CA TYR A 129 9.27 -18.53 6.72
C TYR A 129 8.16 -19.06 7.63
N THR A 130 7.41 -18.14 8.21
CA THR A 130 6.12 -18.43 8.80
C THR A 130 5.14 -17.36 8.33
N THR A 131 3.91 -17.76 8.03
CA THR A 131 2.86 -16.82 7.61
C THR A 131 2.72 -15.67 8.59
N MET A 132 2.66 -15.98 9.88
CA MET A 132 2.47 -14.97 10.93
C MET A 132 3.72 -14.14 11.18
N GLY A 133 4.93 -14.74 11.16
CA GLY A 133 6.17 -14.00 11.34
C GLY A 133 6.35 -12.94 10.26
N ARG A 134 6.12 -13.33 9.00
CA ARG A 134 6.23 -12.39 7.88
C ARG A 134 5.12 -11.34 7.89
N TYR A 135 3.90 -11.72 8.26
CA TYR A 135 2.81 -10.77 8.45
C TYR A 135 3.16 -9.73 9.53
N CYS A 136 3.65 -10.14 10.69
CA CYS A 136 4.06 -9.23 11.76
C CYS A 136 5.17 -8.28 11.30
N GLU A 137 6.15 -8.79 10.54
CA GLU A 137 7.21 -7.97 9.95
C GLU A 137 6.65 -6.86 9.05
N VAL A 138 5.70 -7.19 8.17
CA VAL A 138 5.00 -6.21 7.32
C VAL A 138 4.30 -5.14 8.17
N LYS A 139 3.65 -5.55 9.26
CA LYS A 139 2.92 -4.64 10.15
C LYS A 139 3.85 -3.72 10.95
N SER A 140 5.01 -4.22 11.38
CA SER A 140 6.08 -3.39 11.94
C SER A 140 6.62 -2.40 10.90
N ALA A 141 6.85 -2.85 9.67
CA ALA A 141 7.33 -2.00 8.58
C ALA A 141 6.35 -0.87 8.22
N ASN A 142 5.03 -1.12 8.33
CA ASN A 142 4.00 -0.09 8.17
C ASN A 142 4.07 0.99 9.25
N VAL A 143 4.28 0.63 10.51
CA VAL A 143 4.45 1.59 11.61
C VAL A 143 5.69 2.44 11.39
N LEU A 144 6.84 1.80 11.12
CA LEU A 144 8.09 2.51 10.85
C LEU A 144 7.98 3.48 9.69
N SER A 145 7.23 3.11 8.65
CA SER A 145 7.04 3.98 7.48
C SER A 145 6.14 5.17 7.75
N ALA A 146 5.10 5.01 8.57
CA ALA A 146 4.29 6.14 9.01
C ALA A 146 5.10 7.12 9.84
N ILE A 147 5.93 6.62 10.77
CA ILE A 147 6.85 7.44 11.59
C ILE A 147 7.88 8.17 10.73
N GLU A 148 8.48 7.47 9.78
CA GLU A 148 9.50 8.08 8.92
C GLU A 148 8.89 9.11 7.97
N LEU A 149 7.71 8.81 7.41
CA LEU A 149 7.02 9.75 6.54
C LEU A 149 6.57 11.02 7.28
N SER A 150 6.23 10.94 8.57
CA SER A 150 5.86 12.14 9.35
C SER A 150 7.04 13.06 9.69
N LYS A 151 8.29 12.58 9.51
CA LYS A 151 9.50 13.37 9.76
C LYS A 151 10.03 14.09 8.51
N ARG A 152 9.55 13.70 7.33
CA ARG A 152 10.01 14.20 6.02
C ARG A 152 8.99 15.14 5.43
#